data_AF-A0A7V4GYQ9-F1
#
_entry.id   AF-A0A7V4GYQ9-F1
#
_cell.length_a   1.000
_cell.length_b   1.000
_cell.length_c   1.000
_cell.angle_alpha   90.00
_cell.angle_beta   90.00
_cell.angle_gamma   90.00
#
_symmetry.space_group_name_H-M   'P 1'
#
loop_
_entity.id
_entity.type
_entity.pdbx_description
1 polymer ?
#
loop_
_entity_poly.entity_id
_entity_poly.type
_entity_poly.pdbx_seq_one_letter_code
_entity_poly.pdbx_strand_id
1 'polypeptide(L)'
;FNPNARSWAGAYGLMQLMPSVLDQFGIDTLASPEKNIEAGIKLIAYLDQQFDPSIPKDDRIKFILAAYNIGLGHVWDAQRLAEKYGQDPKKWDNVEYFLIQKKYPRYYLDPVVKNGACKGDLAVQYVKDVLHLYHHYSNIIASLEK
;
A
#
# COMPACT_ATOMS: atom_id res chain seq x y z
N PHE A 1 0.84 -15.92 11.47
CA PHE A 1 1.98 -15.35 10.73
C PHE A 1 2.95 -16.46 10.36
N ASN A 2 3.36 -16.59 9.09
CA ASN A 2 4.29 -17.64 8.60
C ASN A 2 5.54 -16.99 7.97
N PRO A 3 6.73 -17.14 8.57
CA PRO A 3 7.96 -16.50 8.06
C PRO A 3 8.48 -17.07 6.75
N ASN A 4 8.04 -18.27 6.35
CA ASN A 4 8.46 -18.92 5.11
C ASN A 4 7.41 -18.81 4.00
N ALA A 5 6.38 -17.97 4.19
CA ALA A 5 5.30 -17.81 3.22
C ALA A 5 5.83 -17.27 1.88
N ARG A 6 5.39 -17.90 0.79
CA ARG A 6 5.67 -17.49 -0.59
C ARG A 6 4.36 -17.30 -1.33
N SER A 7 4.15 -16.12 -1.87
CA SER A 7 3.00 -15.87 -2.74
C SER A 7 3.24 -16.46 -4.13
N TRP A 8 2.17 -16.66 -4.89
CA TRP A 8 2.26 -17.09 -6.30
C TRP A 8 3.08 -16.11 -7.16
N ALA A 9 3.05 -14.82 -6.83
CA ALA A 9 3.83 -13.78 -7.51
C ALA A 9 5.30 -13.72 -7.05
N GLY A 10 5.70 -14.51 -6.05
CA GLY A 10 7.07 -14.55 -5.53
C GLY A 10 7.36 -13.64 -4.33
N ALA A 11 6.34 -13.02 -3.74
CA ALA A 11 6.50 -12.27 -2.49
C ALA A 11 6.90 -13.21 -1.35
N TYR A 12 7.83 -12.79 -0.48
CA TYR A 12 8.44 -13.64 0.53
C TYR A 12 8.41 -13.05 1.95
N GLY A 13 8.26 -13.93 2.92
CA GLY A 13 8.47 -13.63 4.33
C GLY A 13 7.27 -13.05 5.06
N LEU A 14 7.43 -12.68 6.32
CA LEU A 14 6.38 -12.09 7.15
C LEU A 14 5.77 -10.82 6.53
N MET A 15 6.62 -9.99 5.91
CA MET A 15 6.24 -8.72 5.29
C MET A 15 5.86 -8.87 3.82
N GLN A 16 5.90 -10.09 3.26
CA GLN A 16 5.55 -10.39 1.86
C GLN A 16 6.22 -9.43 0.87
N LEU A 17 7.55 -9.32 0.93
CA LEU A 17 8.33 -8.43 0.07
C LEU A 17 8.65 -9.11 -1.26
N MET A 18 8.55 -8.37 -2.35
CA MET A 18 8.95 -8.83 -3.68
C MET A 18 10.48 -8.95 -3.78
N PRO A 19 11.04 -9.86 -4.62
CA PRO A 19 12.48 -10.02 -4.77
C PRO A 19 13.24 -8.70 -5.04
N SER A 20 12.71 -7.87 -5.95
CA SER A 20 13.28 -6.55 -6.25
C SER A 20 13.35 -5.60 -5.06
N VAL A 21 12.44 -5.75 -4.08
CA VAL A 21 12.45 -4.94 -2.85
C VAL A 21 13.47 -5.50 -1.87
N LEU A 22 13.55 -6.83 -1.74
CA LEU A 22 14.58 -7.50 -0.93
C LEU A 22 15.98 -7.06 -1.40
N ASP A 23 16.22 -7.07 -2.72
CA ASP A 23 17.48 -6.67 -3.33
C ASP A 23 17.83 -5.20 -3.02
N GLN A 24 16.86 -4.29 -3.06
CA GLN A 24 17.06 -2.87 -2.70
C GLN A 24 17.57 -2.69 -1.25
N PHE A 25 17.24 -3.61 -0.36
CA PHE A 25 17.69 -3.60 1.03
C PHE A 25 18.86 -4.56 1.31
N GLY A 26 19.45 -5.15 0.26
CA GLY A 26 20.61 -6.05 0.39
C GLY A 26 20.29 -7.35 1.12
N ILE A 27 19.04 -7.81 1.05
CA ILE A 27 18.59 -9.08 1.61
C ILE A 27 17.96 -9.95 0.53
N ASP A 28 17.75 -11.24 0.81
CA ASP A 28 17.16 -12.18 -0.13
C ASP A 28 16.11 -13.09 0.56
N THR A 29 15.67 -14.14 -0.13
CA THR A 29 14.70 -15.10 0.41
C THR A 29 15.27 -16.04 1.48
N LEU A 30 16.54 -15.93 1.85
CA LEU A 30 17.16 -16.63 2.98
C LEU A 30 17.28 -15.73 4.21
N ALA A 31 16.86 -14.47 4.11
CA ALA A 31 16.86 -13.53 5.23
C ALA A 31 16.03 -14.04 6.41
N SER A 32 16.51 -13.74 7.62
CA SER A 32 15.78 -14.07 8.84
C SER A 32 14.45 -13.30 8.91
N PRO A 33 13.46 -13.78 9.69
CA PRO A 33 12.20 -13.08 9.89
C PRO A 33 12.38 -11.63 10.36
N GLU A 34 13.37 -11.38 11.22
CA GLU A 34 13.69 -10.05 11.76
C GLU A 34 14.19 -9.12 10.65
N LYS A 35 15.09 -9.59 9.79
CA LYS A 35 15.57 -8.82 8.62
C LYS A 35 14.45 -8.53 7.62
N ASN A 36 13.53 -9.49 7.44
CA ASN A 36 12.36 -9.30 6.58
C ASN A 36 11.41 -8.23 7.15
N ILE A 37 11.19 -8.22 8.47
CA ILE A 37 10.44 -7.17 9.17
C ILE A 37 11.15 -5.81 9.01
N GLU A 38 12.46 -5.75 9.26
CA GLU A 38 13.24 -4.51 9.14
C GLU A 38 13.15 -3.91 7.74
N ALA A 39 13.28 -4.74 6.69
CA ALA A 39 13.12 -4.29 5.31
C ALA A 39 11.69 -3.79 5.02
N GLY A 40 10.67 -4.45 5.55
CA GLY A 40 9.28 -3.99 5.41
C GLY A 40 9.04 -2.63 6.09
N ILE A 41 9.61 -2.41 7.28
CA ILE A 41 9.56 -1.12 7.97
C ILE A 41 10.28 -0.04 7.15
N LYS A 42 11.46 -0.34 6.60
CA LYS A 42 12.19 0.59 5.73
C LYS A 42 11.40 0.95 4.47
N LEU A 43 10.71 -0.02 3.86
CA LEU A 43 9.84 0.23 2.72
C LEU A 43 8.68 1.16 3.09
N ILE A 44 8.00 0.92 4.23
CA ILE A 44 6.92 1.79 4.71
C ILE A 44 7.43 3.23 4.93
N ALA A 45 8.58 3.38 5.57
CA ALA A 45 9.20 4.69 5.79
C ALA A 45 9.58 5.39 4.48
N TYR A 46 10.13 4.65 3.52
CA TYR A 46 10.42 5.16 2.18
C TYR A 46 9.14 5.66 1.49
N LEU A 47 8.05 4.89 1.54
CA LEU A 47 6.77 5.24 0.93
C LEU A 47 6.13 6.49 1.55
N ASP A 48 6.18 6.64 2.88
CA ASP A 48 5.65 7.82 3.57
C ASP A 48 6.27 9.14 3.04
N GLN A 49 7.58 9.12 2.78
CA GLN A 49 8.33 10.25 2.24
C GLN A 49 7.91 10.63 0.81
N GLN A 50 7.21 9.76 0.08
CA GLN A 50 6.80 10.01 -1.30
C GLN A 50 5.48 10.79 -1.41
N PHE A 51 4.77 10.98 -0.30
CA PHE A 51 3.47 11.63 -0.27
C PHE A 51 3.56 13.07 0.26
N ASP A 52 2.68 13.95 -0.24
CA ASP A 52 2.57 15.34 0.20
C ASP A 52 2.36 15.38 1.74
N PRO A 53 3.21 16.12 2.49
CA PRO A 53 3.13 16.18 3.96
C PRO A 53 1.87 16.84 4.51
N SER A 54 1.10 17.54 3.67
CA SER A 54 -0.19 18.14 4.05
C SER A 54 -1.37 17.17 4.00
N ILE A 55 -1.17 15.93 3.53
CA ILE A 55 -2.20 14.88 3.61
C ILE A 55 -2.49 14.58 5.08
N PRO A 56 -3.77 14.56 5.51
CA PRO A 56 -4.14 14.21 6.87
C PRO A 56 -3.58 12.84 7.27
N LYS A 57 -3.13 12.71 8.53
CA LYS A 57 -2.47 11.48 9.03
C LYS A 57 -3.29 10.21 8.74
N ASP A 58 -4.60 10.26 8.95
CA ASP A 58 -5.49 9.10 8.78
C ASP A 58 -5.63 8.68 7.31
N ASP A 59 -5.59 9.63 6.38
CA ASP A 59 -5.57 9.35 4.93
C ASP A 59 -4.19 8.90 4.47
N ARG A 60 -3.13 9.48 5.04
CA ARG A 60 -1.74 9.18 4.68
C ARG A 60 -1.38 7.72 4.92
N ILE A 61 -1.80 7.16 6.06
CA ILE A 61 -1.59 5.74 6.37
C ILE A 61 -2.21 4.85 5.28
N LYS A 62 -3.42 5.18 4.80
CA LYS A 62 -4.11 4.41 3.76
C LYS A 62 -3.38 4.49 2.41
N PHE A 63 -2.85 5.66 2.05
CA PHE A 63 -2.02 5.80 0.85
C PHE A 63 -0.75 4.97 0.90
N ILE A 64 -0.06 4.95 2.04
CA ILE A 64 1.15 4.14 2.23
C ILE A 64 0.82 2.66 2.10
N LEU A 65 -0.23 2.19 2.77
CA LEU A 65 -0.68 0.79 2.70
C LEU A 65 -1.09 0.39 1.28
N ALA A 66 -1.79 1.27 0.56
CA ALA A 66 -2.15 1.03 -0.83
C ALA A 66 -0.90 0.94 -1.72
N ALA A 67 0.04 1.87 -1.58
CA ALA A 67 1.29 1.88 -2.34
C ALA A 67 2.19 0.68 -2.01
N TYR A 68 2.16 0.20 -0.77
CA TYR A 68 2.84 -1.04 -0.36
C TYR A 68 2.29 -2.26 -1.11
N ASN A 69 0.96 -2.31 -1.31
CA ASN A 69 0.30 -3.43 -1.96
C ASN A 69 0.39 -3.40 -3.49
N ILE A 70 0.11 -2.24 -4.09
CA ILE A 70 -0.05 -2.12 -5.55
C ILE A 70 1.01 -1.26 -6.22
N GLY A 71 1.94 -0.70 -5.45
CA GLY A 71 2.98 0.18 -5.96
C GLY A 71 2.56 1.65 -6.03
N LEU A 72 3.53 2.51 -5.72
CA LEU A 72 3.38 3.95 -5.63
C LEU A 72 2.83 4.61 -6.91
N GLY A 73 3.31 4.16 -8.08
CA GLY A 73 2.90 4.72 -9.36
C GLY A 73 1.38 4.65 -9.59
N HIS A 74 0.76 3.54 -9.19
CA HIS A 74 -0.68 3.37 -9.34
C HIS A 74 -1.49 4.25 -8.39
N VAL A 75 -1.00 4.50 -7.17
CA VAL A 75 -1.62 5.45 -6.23
C VAL A 75 -1.52 6.88 -6.76
N TRP A 76 -0.36 7.28 -7.29
CA TRP A 76 -0.19 8.59 -7.91
C TRP A 76 -1.05 8.79 -9.16
N ASP A 77 -1.27 7.73 -9.95
CA ASP A 77 -2.22 7.81 -11.07
C ASP A 77 -3.64 8.09 -10.56
N ALA A 78 -4.04 7.44 -9.46
CA ALA A 78 -5.36 7.64 -8.87
C ALA A 78 -5.51 9.04 -8.25
N GLN A 79 -4.44 9.60 -7.66
CA GLN A 79 -4.43 11.00 -7.22
C GLN A 79 -4.57 11.98 -8.39
N ARG A 80 -3.84 11.74 -9.49
CA ARG A 80 -3.97 12.55 -10.72
C ARG A 80 -5.37 12.46 -11.34
N LEU A 81 -5.98 11.28 -11.31
CA LEU A 81 -7.37 11.11 -11.72
C LEU A 81 -8.31 11.88 -10.78
N ALA A 82 -8.15 11.75 -9.46
CA ALA A 82 -8.96 12.50 -8.50
C ALA A 82 -8.95 14.00 -8.79
N GLU A 83 -7.76 14.58 -8.93
CA GLU A 83 -7.58 15.99 -9.28
C GLU A 83 -8.25 16.33 -10.63
N LYS A 84 -7.99 15.55 -11.69
CA LYS A 84 -8.58 15.77 -13.02
C LYS A 84 -10.11 15.79 -12.99
N TYR A 85 -10.71 14.92 -12.18
CA TYR A 85 -12.16 14.76 -12.08
C TYR A 85 -12.77 15.63 -10.96
N GLY A 86 -12.05 16.66 -10.49
CA GLY A 86 -12.56 17.65 -9.53
C GLY A 86 -12.72 17.12 -8.10
N GLN A 87 -12.04 16.03 -7.76
CA GLN A 87 -11.98 15.47 -6.42
C GLN A 87 -10.68 15.87 -5.72
N ASP A 88 -10.69 15.87 -4.39
CA ASP A 88 -9.50 16.16 -3.58
C ASP A 88 -8.52 14.95 -3.60
N PRO A 89 -7.31 15.09 -4.17
CA PRO A 89 -6.32 14.01 -4.24
C PRO A 89 -5.66 13.68 -2.89
N LYS A 90 -5.94 14.46 -1.84
CA LYS A 90 -5.42 14.26 -0.47
C LYS A 90 -6.35 13.48 0.43
N LYS A 91 -7.60 13.24 -0.01
CA LYS A 91 -8.58 12.41 0.71
C LYS A 91 -8.57 10.99 0.19
N TRP A 92 -8.46 10.01 1.09
CA TRP A 92 -8.43 8.60 0.71
C TRP A 92 -9.69 8.19 -0.05
N ASP A 93 -10.87 8.54 0.44
CA ASP A 93 -12.15 8.10 -0.15
C ASP A 93 -12.32 8.55 -1.62
N ASN A 94 -11.73 9.70 -1.96
CA ASN A 94 -11.73 10.21 -3.33
C ASN A 94 -10.77 9.42 -4.22
N VAL A 95 -9.59 9.08 -3.71
CA VAL A 95 -8.55 8.37 -4.47
C VAL A 95 -8.85 6.88 -4.55
N GLU A 96 -9.44 6.26 -3.52
CA GLU A 96 -9.84 4.85 -3.53
C GLU A 96 -10.84 4.57 -4.65
N TYR A 97 -11.75 5.51 -4.90
CA TYR A 97 -12.68 5.44 -6.02
C TYR A 97 -11.89 5.27 -7.33
N PHE A 98 -10.91 6.13 -7.60
CA PHE A 98 -10.12 6.06 -8.83
C PHE A 98 -9.19 4.84 -8.89
N LEU A 99 -8.65 4.37 -7.77
CA LEU A 99 -7.93 3.10 -7.73
C LEU A 99 -8.81 1.95 -8.24
N ILE A 100 -10.05 1.85 -7.75
CA ILE A 100 -11.01 0.83 -8.18
C ILE A 100 -11.39 1.01 -9.66
N GLN A 101 -11.57 2.25 -10.10
CA GLN A 101 -11.94 2.56 -11.49
C GLN A 101 -10.84 2.24 -12.51
N LYS A 102 -9.56 2.19 -12.10
CA LYS A 102 -8.41 1.90 -12.99
C LYS A 102 -8.35 0.48 -13.56
N LYS A 103 -9.39 -0.34 -13.37
CA LYS A 103 -9.59 -1.56 -14.17
C LYS A 103 -10.34 -1.34 -15.49
N TYR A 104 -10.99 -0.17 -15.65
CA TYR A 104 -11.78 0.13 -16.85
C TYR A 104 -10.98 1.00 -17.84
N PRO A 105 -11.07 0.73 -19.16
CA PRO A 105 -10.30 1.45 -20.19
C PRO A 105 -10.42 2.97 -20.13
N ARG A 106 -11.62 3.47 -19.82
CA ARG A 106 -11.87 4.91 -19.66
C ARG A 106 -10.90 5.59 -18.69
N TYR A 107 -10.49 4.90 -17.63
CA TYR A 107 -9.63 5.48 -16.60
C TYR A 107 -8.17 5.09 -16.77
N TYR A 108 -7.86 3.84 -17.12
CA TYR A 108 -6.46 3.45 -17.26
C TYR A 108 -5.78 3.94 -18.55
N LEU A 109 -6.57 4.28 -19.59
CA LEU A 109 -6.08 4.95 -20.81
C LEU A 109 -6.20 6.47 -20.71
N ASP A 110 -6.61 7.02 -19.55
CA ASP A 110 -6.68 8.46 -19.38
C ASP A 110 -5.28 9.08 -19.54
N PRO A 111 -5.14 10.21 -20.27
CA PRO A 111 -3.83 10.85 -20.48
C PRO A 111 -3.05 11.20 -19.21
N VAL A 112 -3.72 11.38 -18.07
CA VAL A 112 -3.02 11.64 -16.81
C VAL A 112 -2.52 10.38 -16.12
N VAL A 113 -2.81 9.18 -16.62
CA VAL A 113 -2.36 7.89 -16.07
C VAL A 113 -1.08 7.45 -16.77
N LYS A 114 -0.09 7.01 -15.98
CA LYS A 114 1.26 6.63 -16.46
C LYS A 114 1.54 5.13 -16.35
N ASN A 115 0.85 4.42 -15.45
CA ASN A 115 1.15 3.02 -15.17
C ASN A 115 0.06 2.06 -15.67
N GLY A 116 -0.92 2.55 -16.42
CA GLY A 116 -1.98 1.73 -17.00
C GLY A 116 -2.92 1.09 -15.97
N ALA A 117 -3.47 -0.07 -16.34
CA ALA A 117 -4.50 -0.75 -15.58
C ALA A 117 -3.96 -1.35 -14.27
N CYS A 118 -4.80 -1.41 -13.24
CA CYS A 118 -4.43 -2.06 -11.98
C CYS A 118 -5.63 -2.72 -11.29
N LYS A 119 -5.35 -3.69 -10.41
CA LYS A 119 -6.35 -4.34 -9.53
C LYS A 119 -6.57 -3.52 -8.25
N GLY A 120 -7.02 -2.27 -8.40
CA GLY A 120 -7.10 -1.32 -7.28
C GLY A 120 -8.11 -1.72 -6.19
N ASP A 121 -9.10 -2.54 -6.53
CA ASP A 121 -10.01 -3.16 -5.56
C ASP A 121 -9.29 -4.07 -4.56
N LEU A 122 -8.29 -4.83 -5.01
CA LEU A 122 -7.47 -5.64 -4.11
C LEU A 122 -6.63 -4.79 -3.15
N ALA A 123 -6.12 -3.65 -3.63
CA ALA A 123 -5.36 -2.72 -2.79
C ALA A 123 -6.24 -2.05 -1.74
N VAL A 124 -7.44 -1.61 -2.13
CA VAL A 124 -8.41 -1.03 -1.20
C VAL A 124 -8.84 -2.05 -0.15
N GLN A 125 -9.05 -3.32 -0.55
CA GLN A 125 -9.35 -4.38 0.40
C GLN A 125 -8.19 -4.64 1.36
N TYR A 126 -6.95 -4.69 0.86
CA TYR A 126 -5.76 -4.84 1.68
C TYR A 126 -5.64 -3.73 2.74
N VAL A 127 -5.90 -2.47 2.37
CA VAL A 127 -5.91 -1.34 3.32
C VAL A 127 -6.93 -1.59 4.44
N LYS A 128 -8.15 -2.01 4.08
CA LYS A 128 -9.21 -2.30 5.05
C LYS A 128 -8.83 -3.44 5.99
N ASP A 129 -8.28 -4.52 5.46
CA ASP A 129 -7.89 -5.70 6.23
C ASP A 129 -6.78 -5.37 7.25
N VAL A 130 -5.76 -4.63 6.83
CA VAL A 130 -4.66 -4.20 7.71
C VAL A 130 -5.16 -3.28 8.82
N LEU A 131 -5.98 -2.28 8.50
CA LEU A 131 -6.54 -1.37 9.50
C LEU A 131 -7.48 -2.08 10.46
N HIS A 132 -8.30 -3.01 9.96
CA HIS A 132 -9.17 -3.81 10.82
C HIS A 132 -8.36 -4.66 11.81
N LEU A 133 -7.30 -5.33 11.34
CA LEU A 133 -6.41 -6.10 12.19
C LEU A 133 -5.69 -5.21 13.21
N TYR A 134 -5.22 -4.03 12.80
CA TYR A 134 -4.62 -3.04 13.69
C TYR A 134 -5.58 -2.65 14.83
N HIS A 135 -6.81 -2.23 14.49
CA HIS A 135 -7.81 -1.85 15.49
C HIS A 135 -8.18 -3.00 16.43
N HIS A 136 -8.25 -4.23 15.90
CA HIS A 136 -8.49 -5.41 16.73
C HIS A 136 -7.39 -5.59 17.78
N TYR A 137 -6.12 -5.50 17.40
CA TYR A 137 -5.01 -5.59 18.35
C TYR A 137 -4.96 -4.40 19.32
N SER A 138 -5.20 -3.18 18.85
CA SER A 138 -5.26 -2.00 19.74
C SER A 138 -6.31 -2.15 20.83
N ASN A 139 -7.49 -2.69 20.48
CA ASN A 139 -8.57 -2.91 21.45
C ASN A 139 -8.22 -4.02 22.46
N ILE A 140 -7.61 -5.11 22.01
CA ILE A 140 -7.15 -6.18 22.91
C ILE A 140 -6.12 -5.62 23.90
N ILE A 141 -5.10 -4.93 23.41
CA ILE A 141 -4.04 -4.37 24.26
C ILE A 141 -4.63 -3.39 25.28
N ALA A 142 -5.49 -2.47 24.83
CA ALA A 142 -6.15 -1.51 25.72
C ALA A 142 -7.07 -2.18 26.76
N SER A 143 -7.54 -3.40 26.51
CA SER A 143 -8.32 -4.19 27.48
C SER A 143 -7.44 -4.94 28.50
N LEU A 144 -6.20 -5.26 28.13
CA LEU A 144 -5.23 -5.94 29.02
C LEU A 144 -4.52 -4.96 29.97
N GLU A 145 -4.50 -3.67 29.62
CA GLU A 145 -3.93 -2.59 30.42
C GLU A 145 -4.92 -1.98 31.44
N LYS A 146 -6.16 -2.48 31.49
CA LYS A 146 -7.20 -2.10 32.47
C LYS A 146 -7.30 -3.12 33.59
#